data_AF-A0A5K1IJV6-F1
#
_entry.id   AF-A0A5K1IJV6-F1
#
_cell.length_a   1.000
_cell.length_b   1.000
_cell.length_c   1.000
_cell.angle_alpha   90.00
_cell.angle_beta   90.00
_cell.angle_gamma   90.00
#
_symmetry.space_group_name_H-M   'P 1'
#
loop_
_entity.id
_entity.type
_entity.pdbx_description
1 polymer ?
#
loop_
_entity_poly.entity_id
_entity_poly.type
_entity_poly.pdbx_seq_one_letter_code
_entity_poly.pdbx_strand_id
1 'polypeptide(L)'
;MAEVDAKAQALVAKACGWVASNPDTWAKLRRICYRLMLEGHVIQRDNVYTLACQNGMTVSEASEFKRDHNLWSVLSRYMVLQRPSMLAAVSFRRTPVDSVDLVGTWEAIVGPAVFAASTLTEAQGIYDRGAQ
;
A
#
# COMPACT_ATOMS: atom_id res chain seq x y z
N MET A 1 -15.16 18.92 6.03
CA MET A 1 -14.06 18.87 5.04
C MET A 1 -12.71 18.83 5.77
N ALA A 2 -12.32 19.91 6.47
CA ALA A 2 -11.06 19.96 7.24
C ALA A 2 -10.83 18.78 8.22
N GLU A 3 -11.85 18.33 8.95
CA GLU A 3 -11.71 17.18 9.87
C GLU A 3 -11.47 15.84 9.14
N VAL A 4 -12.04 15.67 7.95
CA VAL A 4 -11.86 14.46 7.12
C VAL A 4 -10.45 14.43 6.56
N ASP A 5 -9.94 15.58 6.12
CA ASP A 5 -8.58 15.73 5.60
C ASP A 5 -7.54 15.47 6.70
N ALA A 6 -7.78 15.98 7.92
CA ALA A 6 -6.93 15.72 9.07
C ALA A 6 -6.87 14.22 9.44
N LYS A 7 -8.02 13.51 9.39
CA LYS A 7 -8.06 12.06 9.62
C LYS A 7 -7.31 11.30 8.54
N ALA A 8 -7.46 11.68 7.27
CA ALA A 8 -6.74 11.07 6.16
C ALA A 8 -5.21 11.25 6.31
N GLN A 9 -4.77 12.48 6.62
CA GLN A 9 -3.36 12.77 6.88
C GLN A 9 -2.81 11.93 8.04
N ALA A 10 -3.55 11.82 9.14
CA ALA A 10 -3.15 11.01 10.28
C ALA A 10 -3.03 9.52 9.95
N LEU A 11 -3.91 8.97 9.11
CA LEU A 11 -3.83 7.58 8.64
C LEU A 11 -2.58 7.36 7.77
N VAL A 12 -2.27 8.29 6.87
CA VAL A 12 -1.08 8.22 6.02
C VAL A 12 0.18 8.30 6.86
N ALA A 13 0.26 9.27 7.78
CA ALA A 13 1.39 9.42 8.69
C ALA A 13 1.59 8.17 9.57
N LYS A 14 0.50 7.57 10.08
CA LYS A 14 0.54 6.33 10.85
C LYS A 14 1.13 5.17 10.02
N ALA A 15 0.68 5.02 8.77
CA ALA A 15 1.19 3.96 7.89
C ALA A 15 2.67 4.16 7.55
N CYS A 16 3.10 5.39 7.26
CA CYS A 16 4.52 5.70 7.06
C CYS A 16 5.34 5.44 8.33
N GLY A 17 4.85 5.84 9.51
CA GLY A 17 5.52 5.55 10.78
C GLY A 17 5.65 4.06 11.07
N TRP A 18 4.64 3.27 10.66
CA TRP A 18 4.72 1.80 10.71
C TRP A 18 5.81 1.26 9.78
N VAL A 19 5.90 1.75 8.53
CA VAL A 19 6.95 1.33 7.60
C VAL A 19 8.33 1.68 8.13
N ALA A 20 8.52 2.90 8.62
CA ALA A 20 9.80 3.34 9.20
C ALA A 20 10.23 2.47 10.39
N SER A 21 9.28 2.03 11.21
CA SER A 21 9.54 1.15 12.35
C SER A 21 9.69 -0.33 11.97
N ASN A 22 9.21 -0.76 10.79
CA ASN A 22 9.15 -2.16 10.37
C ASN A 22 9.66 -2.37 8.91
N PRO A 23 10.89 -1.93 8.56
CA PRO A 23 11.37 -1.94 7.18
C PRO A 23 11.47 -3.35 6.58
N ASP A 24 11.90 -4.34 7.38
CA ASP A 24 12.02 -5.74 6.93
C ASP A 24 10.65 -6.38 6.66
N THR A 25 9.69 -6.15 7.57
CA THR A 25 8.30 -6.62 7.41
C THR A 25 7.64 -5.99 6.19
N TRP A 26 7.89 -4.69 5.97
CA TRP A 26 7.43 -4.00 4.77
C TRP A 26 8.05 -4.58 3.49
N ALA A 27 9.38 -4.79 3.46
CA ALA A 27 10.07 -5.39 2.31
C ALA A 27 9.54 -6.79 1.99
N LYS A 28 9.28 -7.60 3.03
CA LYS A 28 8.72 -8.94 2.93
C LYS A 28 7.29 -8.92 2.38
N LEU A 29 6.42 -8.05 2.91
CA LEU A 29 5.05 -7.87 2.42
C LEU A 29 5.06 -7.51 0.92
N ARG A 30 5.84 -6.50 0.52
CA ARG A 30 5.95 -6.09 -0.88
C ARG A 30 6.37 -7.25 -1.78
N ARG A 31 7.40 -8.01 -1.38
CA ARG A 31 7.87 -9.17 -2.15
C ARG A 31 6.76 -10.22 -2.35
N ILE A 32 5.98 -10.50 -1.30
CA ILE A 32 4.85 -11.43 -1.37
C ILE A 32 3.78 -10.89 -2.32
N CYS A 33 3.36 -9.63 -2.15
CA CYS A 33 2.33 -9.02 -2.98
C CYS A 33 2.73 -8.96 -4.46
N TYR A 34 3.99 -8.62 -4.76
CA TYR A 34 4.49 -8.62 -6.14
C TYR A 34 4.50 -10.01 -6.76
N ARG A 35 4.86 -11.04 -5.99
CA ARG A 35 4.80 -12.42 -6.49
C ARG A 35 3.37 -12.86 -6.76
N LEU A 36 2.46 -12.63 -5.81
CA LEU A 36 1.04 -12.97 -5.95
C LEU A 36 0.41 -12.25 -7.16
N MET A 37 0.76 -10.99 -7.40
CA MET A 37 0.35 -10.25 -8.59
C MET A 37 0.82 -10.94 -9.88
N LEU A 38 2.08 -11.38 -9.95
CA LEU A 38 2.61 -12.09 -11.13
C LEU A 38 1.96 -13.47 -11.33
N GLU A 39 1.55 -14.12 -10.25
CA GLU A 39 0.80 -15.38 -10.26
C GLU A 39 -0.69 -15.20 -10.60
N GLY A 40 -1.16 -13.95 -10.78
CA GLY A 40 -2.56 -13.64 -11.13
C GLY A 40 -3.53 -13.66 -9.95
N HIS A 41 -3.02 -13.60 -8.72
CA HIS A 41 -3.85 -13.59 -7.51
C HIS A 41 -4.38 -12.19 -7.19
N VAL A 42 -5.63 -12.14 -6.74
CA VAL A 42 -6.25 -10.92 -6.19
C VAL A 42 -5.95 -10.82 -4.69
N ILE A 43 -5.46 -9.66 -4.27
CA ILE A 43 -5.09 -9.36 -2.89
C ILE A 43 -6.12 -8.37 -2.33
N GLN A 44 -6.92 -8.84 -1.38
CA GLN A 44 -8.01 -8.09 -0.78
C GLN A 44 -7.71 -7.81 0.68
N ARG A 45 -8.37 -6.78 1.21
CA ARG A 45 -8.32 -6.45 2.64
C ARG A 45 -8.65 -7.66 3.51
N ASP A 46 -9.65 -8.45 3.10
CA ASP A 46 -10.17 -9.53 3.94
C ASP A 46 -9.30 -10.80 3.89
N ASN A 47 -8.37 -10.92 2.92
CA ASN A 47 -7.51 -12.09 2.75
C ASN A 47 -6.01 -11.81 2.92
N VAL A 48 -5.57 -10.55 3.03
CA VAL A 48 -4.14 -10.19 3.13
C VAL A 48 -3.44 -10.87 4.31
N TYR A 49 -4.11 -10.99 5.46
CA TYR A 49 -3.56 -11.71 6.63
C TYR A 49 -3.26 -13.17 6.28
N THR A 50 -4.24 -13.86 5.70
CA THR A 50 -4.13 -15.29 5.34
C THR A 50 -3.06 -15.49 4.27
N LEU A 51 -3.05 -14.63 3.25
CA LEU A 51 -2.04 -14.65 2.19
C LEU A 51 -0.63 -14.39 2.75
N ALA A 52 -0.46 -13.43 3.65
CA ALA A 52 0.82 -13.14 4.29
C ALA A 52 1.36 -14.36 5.04
N CYS A 53 0.53 -15.01 5.87
CA CYS A 53 0.88 -16.21 6.61
C CYS A 53 1.28 -17.38 5.67
N GLN A 54 0.47 -17.65 4.65
CA GLN A 54 0.72 -18.73 3.68
C GLN A 54 2.00 -18.52 2.88
N ASN A 55 2.47 -17.28 2.77
CA ASN A 55 3.63 -16.89 1.98
C ASN A 55 4.85 -16.53 2.84
N GLY A 56 4.88 -16.99 4.10
CA GLY A 56 6.08 -17.00 4.92
C GLY A 56 6.21 -15.86 5.94
N MET A 57 5.19 -15.02 6.12
CA MET A 57 5.11 -14.13 7.29
C MET A 57 4.69 -14.91 8.52
N THR A 58 5.33 -14.62 9.66
CA THR A 58 4.89 -15.15 10.96
C THR A 58 3.51 -14.59 11.30
N VAL A 59 2.78 -15.30 12.17
CA VAL A 59 1.48 -14.82 12.66
C VAL A 59 1.60 -13.44 13.32
N SER A 60 2.70 -13.18 14.04
CA SER A 60 2.97 -11.88 14.66
C SER A 60 3.05 -10.77 13.60
N GLU A 61 3.91 -10.95 12.60
CA GLU A 61 4.08 -10.00 11.48
C GLU A 61 2.77 -9.77 10.71
N ALA A 62 2.01 -10.83 10.45
CA ALA A 62 0.76 -10.74 9.69
C ALA A 62 -0.39 -10.14 10.51
N SER A 63 -0.39 -10.31 11.84
CA SER A 63 -1.51 -9.91 12.71
C SER A 63 -1.81 -8.41 12.69
N GLU A 64 -0.81 -7.58 12.37
CA GLU A 64 -0.97 -6.14 12.17
C GLU A 64 -2.01 -5.81 11.09
N PHE A 65 -2.04 -6.58 9.98
CA PHE A 65 -3.00 -6.37 8.89
C PHE A 65 -4.42 -6.81 9.24
N LYS A 66 -4.56 -7.74 10.20
CA LYS A 66 -5.86 -8.16 10.73
C LYS A 66 -6.42 -7.15 11.73
N ARG A 67 -5.55 -6.48 12.48
CA ARG A 67 -5.93 -5.53 13.53
C ARG A 67 -6.21 -4.14 12.99
N ASP A 68 -5.46 -3.70 11.98
CA ASP A 68 -5.60 -2.38 11.38
C ASP A 68 -5.91 -2.47 9.89
N HIS A 69 -7.20 -2.48 9.56
CA HIS A 69 -7.67 -2.45 8.18
C HIS A 69 -7.29 -1.16 7.42
N ASN A 70 -7.07 -0.06 8.13
CA ASN A 70 -6.67 1.20 7.49
C ASN A 70 -5.20 1.17 7.09
N LEU A 71 -4.37 0.42 7.82
CA LEU A 71 -2.96 0.20 7.47
C LEU A 71 -2.83 -0.43 6.08
N TRP A 72 -3.52 -1.55 5.82
CA TRP A 72 -3.48 -2.19 4.49
C TRP A 72 -3.92 -1.24 3.37
N SER A 73 -4.98 -0.46 3.60
CA SER A 73 -5.51 0.50 2.62
C SER A 73 -4.47 1.52 2.17
N VAL A 74 -3.63 2.02 3.09
CA VAL A 74 -2.56 2.98 2.76
C VAL A 74 -1.34 2.28 2.18
N LEU A 75 -0.91 1.16 2.77
CA LEU A 75 0.26 0.40 2.31
C LEU A 75 0.11 -0.07 0.85
N SER A 76 -1.07 -0.55 0.48
CA SER A 76 -1.35 -0.98 -0.89
C SER A 76 -1.30 0.17 -1.90
N ARG A 77 -1.67 1.41 -1.52
CA ARG A 77 -1.48 2.60 -2.35
C ARG A 77 0.00 2.87 -2.61
N TYR A 78 0.83 2.83 -1.58
CA TYR A 78 2.27 2.98 -1.75
C TYR A 78 2.87 1.91 -2.67
N MET A 79 2.42 0.65 -2.58
CA MET A 79 2.86 -0.40 -3.50
C MET A 79 2.50 -0.10 -4.96
N VAL A 80 1.30 0.48 -5.20
CA VAL A 80 0.84 0.89 -6.53
C VAL A 80 1.60 2.11 -7.05
N LEU A 81 1.88 3.10 -6.20
CA LEU A 81 2.70 4.27 -6.58
C LEU A 81 4.14 3.87 -6.91
N GLN A 82 4.71 2.89 -6.19
CA GLN A 82 6.03 2.34 -6.50
C GLN A 82 6.01 1.48 -7.76
N ARG A 83 4.92 0.73 -7.98
CA ARG A 83 4.78 -0.21 -9.10
C ARG A 83 3.33 -0.25 -9.60
N PRO A 84 2.97 0.57 -10.61
CA PRO A 84 1.60 0.66 -11.11
C PRO A 84 0.97 -0.65 -11.58
N SER A 85 1.79 -1.63 -12.02
CA SER A 85 1.31 -2.97 -12.38
C SER A 85 0.56 -3.70 -11.25
N MET A 86 0.75 -3.28 -9.99
CA MET A 86 0.00 -3.79 -8.85
C MET A 86 -1.51 -3.62 -8.97
N LEU A 87 -1.99 -2.70 -9.80
CA LEU A 87 -3.42 -2.55 -10.09
C LEU A 87 -4.06 -3.80 -10.70
N ALA A 88 -3.28 -4.74 -11.24
CA ALA A 88 -3.76 -6.06 -11.65
C ALA A 88 -4.22 -6.95 -10.48
N ALA A 89 -3.70 -6.70 -9.26
CA ALA A 89 -3.93 -7.54 -8.08
C ALA A 89 -4.65 -6.82 -6.93
N VAL A 90 -4.62 -5.49 -6.89
CA VAL A 90 -5.30 -4.67 -5.88
C VAL A 90 -6.25 -3.68 -6.52
N SER A 91 -7.43 -3.52 -5.92
CA SER A 91 -8.43 -2.55 -6.34
C SER A 91 -8.80 -1.63 -5.18
N PHE A 92 -9.08 -0.37 -5.49
CA PHE A 92 -9.40 0.65 -4.49
C PHE A 92 -10.82 1.17 -4.67
N ARG A 93 -11.46 1.48 -3.55
CA ARG A 93 -12.54 2.47 -3.52
C ARG A 93 -11.91 3.85 -3.35
N ARG A 94 -12.53 4.88 -3.94
CA ARG A 94 -12.13 6.26 -3.68
C ARG A 94 -12.32 6.56 -2.20
N THR A 95 -11.29 7.15 -1.59
CA THR A 95 -11.30 7.56 -0.19
C THR A 95 -10.58 8.90 -0.01
N PRO A 96 -10.79 9.63 1.10
CA PRO A 96 -10.06 10.87 1.38
C PRO A 96 -8.52 10.74 1.39
N VAL A 97 -7.98 9.52 1.57
CA VAL A 97 -6.54 9.24 1.45
C VAL A 97 -6.01 9.61 0.06
N ASP A 98 -6.83 9.51 -0.99
CA ASP A 98 -6.41 9.77 -2.37
C ASP A 98 -6.12 11.25 -2.64
N SER A 99 -6.53 12.14 -1.73
CA SER A 99 -6.28 13.59 -1.78
C SER A 99 -5.05 14.02 -0.97
N VAL A 100 -4.41 13.10 -0.23
CA VAL A 100 -3.21 13.39 0.57
C VAL A 100 -1.97 13.34 -0.33
N ASP A 101 -0.98 14.21 -0.05
CA ASP A 101 0.36 14.09 -0.64
C ASP A 101 1.09 12.86 -0.07
N LEU A 102 0.87 11.71 -0.69
CA LEU A 102 1.43 10.43 -0.27
C LEU A 102 2.96 10.42 -0.41
N VAL A 103 3.51 10.85 -1.55
CA VAL A 103 4.96 10.81 -1.79
C VAL A 103 5.70 11.77 -0.86
N GLY A 104 5.21 13.00 -0.69
CA GLY A 104 5.81 13.94 0.25
C GLY A 104 5.74 13.46 1.72
N THR A 105 4.61 12.85 2.12
CA THR A 105 4.47 12.29 3.47
C THR A 105 5.42 11.09 3.68
N TRP A 106 5.62 10.26 2.66
CA TRP A 106 6.59 9.17 2.70
C TRP A 106 8.01 9.70 2.87
N GLU A 107 8.43 10.66 2.03
CA GLU A 107 9.78 11.22 2.07
C GLU A 107 10.09 11.84 3.45
N ALA A 108 9.13 12.55 4.04
CA ALA A 108 9.28 13.18 5.35
C ALA A 108 9.43 12.19 6.51
N ILE A 109 8.86 10.98 6.43
CA ILE A 109 8.76 10.03 7.55
C ILE A 109 9.65 8.80 7.36
N VAL A 110 9.65 8.22 6.17
CA VAL A 110 10.37 6.99 5.83
C VAL A 110 11.72 7.30 5.17
N GLY A 111 11.79 8.40 4.42
CA GLY A 111 12.98 8.80 3.66
C GLY A 111 12.93 8.42 2.18
N PRO A 112 14.08 8.49 1.48
CA PRO A 112 14.13 8.36 0.03
C PRO A 112 13.59 7.02 -0.49
N ALA A 113 12.73 7.07 -1.51
CA ALA A 113 12.22 5.92 -2.23
C ALA A 113 11.92 6.27 -3.70
N VAL A 114 11.84 5.25 -4.56
CA VAL A 114 11.47 5.41 -5.97
C VAL A 114 9.97 5.19 -6.12
N PHE A 115 9.27 6.22 -6.60
CA PHE A 115 7.87 6.16 -6.98
C PHE A 115 7.76 6.38 -8.50
N ALA A 116 7.00 5.51 -9.17
CA ALA A 116 6.71 5.65 -10.59
C ALA A 116 5.53 6.62 -10.83
N ALA A 117 4.73 6.89 -9.80
CA ALA A 117 3.63 7.84 -9.81
C ALA A 117 3.50 8.53 -8.45
N SER A 118 3.02 9.77 -8.45
CA SER A 118 2.74 10.55 -7.24
C SER A 118 1.28 10.46 -6.79
N THR A 119 0.38 10.01 -7.66
CA THR A 119 -1.06 9.84 -7.36
C THR A 119 -1.62 8.54 -7.93
N LEU A 120 -2.75 8.06 -7.38
CA LEU A 120 -3.43 6.88 -7.94
C LEU A 120 -3.93 7.10 -9.37
N THR A 121 -4.36 8.32 -9.69
CA THR A 121 -4.79 8.68 -11.06
C THR A 121 -3.63 8.53 -12.05
N GLU A 122 -2.45 9.01 -11.68
CA GLU A 122 -1.24 8.87 -12.50
C GLU A 122 -0.82 7.40 -12.62
N ALA A 123 -0.84 6.64 -11.51
CA ALA A 123 -0.54 5.22 -11.52
C ALA A 123 -1.50 4.44 -12.44
N GLN A 124 -2.80 4.74 -12.39
CA GLN A 124 -3.80 4.15 -13.29
C GLN A 124 -3.47 4.44 -14.75
N GLY A 125 -3.14 5.71 -15.08
CA GLY A 125 -2.76 6.07 -16.45
C GLY A 125 -1.48 5.39 -16.95
N ILE A 126 -0.51 5.11 -16.07
CA ILE A 126 0.67 4.29 -16.41
C ILE A 126 0.27 2.84 -16.66
N TYR A 127 -0.56 2.27 -15.80
CA TYR A 127 -1.02 0.89 -15.93
C TYR A 127 -1.81 0.66 -17.22
N ASP A 128 -2.78 1.52 -17.53
CA ASP A 128 -3.64 1.39 -18.71
C ASP A 128 -2.83 1.44 -20.02
N ARG A 129 -1.76 2.25 -20.07
CA ARG A 129 -0.85 2.33 -21.23
C ARG A 129 0.04 1.10 -21.40
N GLY A 130 0.34 0.40 -20.31
CA GLY A 130 1.16 -0.82 -20.33
C GLY A 130 0.36 -2.12 -20.43
N ALA A 131 -0.98 -2.04 -20.27
CA ALA A 131 -1.90 -3.16 -20.42
C ALA A 131 -2.48 -3.30 -21.84
N GLN A 132 -2.23 -2.32 -22.71
CA GLN A 132 -2.50 -2.34 -24.16
C GLN A 132 -1.42 -3.09 -24.92
#